data_AF-A0A7J2SV57-F1
#
_entry.id   AF-A0A7J2SV57-F1
#
_cell.length_a   1.000
_cell.length_b   1.000
_cell.length_c   1.000
_cell.angle_alpha   90.00
_cell.angle_beta   90.00
_cell.angle_gamma   90.00
#
_symmetry.space_group_name_H-M   'P 1'
#
loop_
_entity.id
_entity.type
_entity.pdbx_description
1 polymer ?
#
loop_
_entity_poly.entity_id
_entity_poly.type
_entity_poly.pdbx_seq_one_letter_code
_entity_poly.pdbx_strand_id
1 'polypeptide(L)'
;MSFGEEELGDLPFLQEAGDLLVRRGYALSLSELAGGPGEPYVELGLRRARAGVVDGRLDPGILRGAPPEHRILSFVIAALIVGATGNAYAIRRFALAEARHLEGLLRDRARANRGDARTLVSAIYSKVLGMRLEPVDRLIGAELFEVRLGLSGYLLLSSSLDPSKWGIVARVVDGGYVYMKLEESIRLLREGVAKHLERRVLSARVTSPPEWLAAAAAELSRELARARPAESAAPPASSGEYPPCVRSLLRRLESGENLPHFARFFLAAFLVNAGVPLDEIVAAFSRSPDFNERITRYQVEHIAGARGGKRYSVPSCAKLEALGLCARDATCDGVRSPLAYLRRRRGGGQPRTGGEEGGGRPGRRGDRIPEDEL
;
A
#
# COMPACT_ATOMS: atom_id res chain seq x y z
N MET A 1 16.43 20.21 13.26
CA MET A 1 17.14 18.96 13.59
C MET A 1 18.20 18.74 12.53
N SER A 2 19.44 18.45 12.94
CA SER A 2 20.48 17.93 12.06
C SER A 2 20.51 16.42 12.23
N PHE A 3 20.62 15.66 11.14
CA PHE A 3 20.70 14.20 11.18
C PHE A 3 22.16 13.75 11.37
N GLY A 4 22.38 12.73 12.19
CA GLY A 4 23.67 12.04 12.28
C GLY A 4 23.93 11.16 11.05
N GLU A 5 25.18 10.76 10.83
CA GLU A 5 25.54 9.91 9.67
C GLU A 5 24.79 8.57 9.67
N GLU A 6 24.73 7.90 10.83
CA GLU A 6 23.97 6.66 10.98
C GLU A 6 22.48 6.83 10.66
N GLU A 7 21.89 7.99 11.02
CA GLU A 7 20.49 8.29 10.71
C GLU A 7 20.28 8.57 9.22
N LEU A 8 21.24 9.21 8.56
CA LEU A 8 21.20 9.41 7.10
C LEU A 8 21.30 8.09 6.35
N GLY A 9 22.01 7.10 6.89
CA GLY A 9 22.02 5.72 6.39
C GLY A 9 20.63 5.06 6.40
N ASP A 10 19.81 5.35 7.40
CA ASP A 10 18.42 4.88 7.52
C ASP A 10 17.43 5.72 6.68
N LEU A 11 17.84 6.91 6.26
CA LEU A 11 17.02 7.89 5.54
C LEU A 11 17.64 8.26 4.18
N PRO A 12 17.93 7.29 3.31
CA PRO A 12 18.71 7.50 2.09
C PRO A 12 18.01 8.35 1.02
N PHE A 13 16.73 8.67 1.24
CA PHE A 13 15.91 9.49 0.35
C PHE A 13 15.92 10.99 0.70
N LEU A 14 16.56 11.38 1.82
CA LEU A 14 16.77 12.77 2.19
C LEU A 14 17.87 13.42 1.34
N GLN A 15 17.78 14.73 1.16
CA GLN A 15 18.81 15.49 0.44
C GLN A 15 20.15 15.42 1.19
N GLU A 16 20.10 15.52 2.51
CA GLU A 16 21.25 15.46 3.41
C GLU A 16 22.04 14.14 3.30
N ALA A 17 21.38 13.04 2.90
CA ALA A 17 22.04 11.75 2.64
C ALA A 17 22.91 11.81 1.36
N GLY A 18 22.44 12.52 0.33
CA GLY A 18 23.25 12.80 -0.87
C GLY A 18 24.43 13.70 -0.55
N ASP A 19 24.22 14.73 0.27
CA ASP A 19 25.27 15.66 0.69
C ASP A 19 26.37 14.94 1.51
N LEU A 20 26.00 13.93 2.31
CA LEU A 20 26.96 13.07 3.00
C LEU A 20 27.87 12.32 2.02
N LEU A 21 27.31 11.72 0.97
CA LEU A 21 28.10 11.01 -0.04
C LEU A 21 29.09 11.94 -0.74
N VAL A 22 28.66 13.16 -1.11
CA VAL A 22 29.54 14.16 -1.73
C VAL A 22 30.68 14.55 -0.79
N ARG A 23 30.40 14.80 0.50
CA ARG A 23 31.44 15.12 1.49
C ARG A 23 32.45 13.99 1.70
N ARG A 24 32.02 12.74 1.51
CA ARG A 24 32.86 11.53 1.60
C ARG A 24 33.63 11.24 0.31
N GLY A 25 33.49 12.07 -0.71
CA GLY A 25 34.24 11.97 -1.97
C GLY A 25 33.63 11.03 -3.00
N TYR A 26 32.39 10.57 -2.81
CA TYR A 26 31.68 9.83 -3.85
C TYR A 26 31.17 10.81 -4.91
N ALA A 27 31.60 10.69 -6.17
CA ALA A 27 30.93 11.38 -7.26
C ALA A 27 29.73 10.55 -7.71
N LEU A 28 28.54 11.17 -7.65
CA LEU A 28 27.25 10.52 -7.92
C LEU A 28 27.00 10.32 -9.43
N SER A 29 28.04 10.04 -10.22
CA SER A 29 27.89 9.78 -11.65
C SER A 29 27.49 8.33 -11.89
N LEU A 30 26.63 8.10 -12.87
CA LEU A 30 26.25 6.74 -13.30
C LEU A 30 27.46 5.91 -13.76
N SER A 31 28.49 6.58 -14.28
CA SER A 31 29.78 5.98 -14.68
C SER A 31 30.63 5.53 -13.50
N GLU A 32 30.61 6.21 -12.36
CA GLU A 32 31.34 5.79 -11.16
C GLU A 32 30.57 4.75 -10.34
N LEU A 33 29.23 4.83 -10.34
CA LEU A 33 28.37 3.73 -9.88
C LEU A 33 28.55 2.45 -10.71
N ALA A 34 29.21 2.55 -11.88
CA ALA A 34 29.54 1.42 -12.75
C ALA A 34 30.89 0.75 -12.44
N GLY A 35 31.48 0.96 -11.25
CA GLY A 35 32.57 0.12 -10.72
C GLY A 35 32.28 -1.39 -10.76
N GLY A 36 31.03 -1.75 -11.04
CA GLY A 36 30.58 -3.06 -11.46
C GLY A 36 29.92 -3.83 -10.32
N PRO A 37 29.44 -5.06 -10.56
CA PRO A 37 28.77 -5.88 -9.56
C PRO A 37 29.65 -6.26 -8.35
N GLY A 38 30.96 -6.05 -8.42
CA GLY A 38 31.92 -6.43 -7.38
C GLY A 38 31.99 -5.47 -6.19
N GLU A 39 31.40 -4.29 -6.30
CA GLU A 39 31.38 -3.32 -5.20
C GLU A 39 30.33 -3.70 -4.13
N PRO A 40 30.66 -3.67 -2.82
CA PRO A 40 29.76 -4.12 -1.76
C PRO A 40 28.40 -3.42 -1.75
N TYR A 41 28.35 -2.13 -2.10
CA TYR A 41 27.10 -1.36 -2.16
C TYR A 41 26.24 -1.70 -3.39
N VAL A 42 26.84 -2.21 -4.47
CA VAL A 42 26.11 -2.68 -5.66
C VAL A 42 25.45 -4.02 -5.38
N GLU A 43 26.18 -4.96 -4.78
CA GLU A 43 25.60 -6.25 -4.35
C GLU A 43 24.47 -6.02 -3.34
N LEU A 44 24.68 -5.13 -2.38
CA LEU A 44 23.65 -4.73 -1.42
C LEU A 44 22.44 -4.11 -2.12
N GLY A 45 22.65 -3.27 -3.14
CA GLY A 45 21.60 -2.69 -3.95
C GLY A 45 20.78 -3.71 -4.74
N LEU A 46 21.44 -4.71 -5.34
CA LEU A 46 20.79 -5.83 -6.02
C LEU A 46 19.89 -6.62 -5.06
N ARG A 47 20.42 -6.99 -3.89
CA ARG A 47 19.67 -7.68 -2.84
C ARG A 47 18.49 -6.85 -2.33
N ARG A 48 18.69 -5.55 -2.12
CA ARG A 48 17.68 -4.60 -1.67
C ARG A 48 16.55 -4.44 -2.69
N ALA A 49 16.87 -4.30 -3.97
CA ALA A 49 15.89 -4.26 -5.07
C ALA A 49 15.06 -5.54 -5.12
N ARG A 50 15.73 -6.70 -5.09
CA ARG A 50 15.07 -8.01 -5.09
C ARG A 50 14.14 -8.19 -3.89
N ALA A 51 14.62 -7.93 -2.67
CA ALA A 51 13.82 -8.04 -1.46
C ALA A 51 12.59 -7.11 -1.50
N GLY A 52 12.78 -5.86 -1.94
CA GLY A 52 11.69 -4.90 -2.06
C GLY A 52 10.63 -5.30 -3.09
N VAL A 53 11.03 -5.85 -4.23
CA VAL A 53 10.14 -6.16 -5.37
C VAL A 53 9.57 -7.58 -5.31
N VAL A 54 10.40 -8.59 -5.11
CA VAL A 54 9.99 -10.00 -5.12
C VAL A 54 9.35 -10.36 -3.78
N ASP A 55 10.07 -10.14 -2.68
CA ASP A 55 9.60 -10.50 -1.34
C ASP A 55 8.55 -9.51 -0.78
N GLY A 56 8.52 -8.29 -1.31
CA GLY A 56 7.61 -7.23 -0.88
C GLY A 56 7.92 -6.65 0.51
N ARG A 57 9.12 -6.92 1.03
CA ARG A 57 9.60 -6.47 2.34
C ARG A 57 11.12 -6.38 2.36
N LEU A 58 11.65 -5.40 3.08
CA LEU A 58 13.09 -5.29 3.33
C LEU A 58 13.40 -5.75 4.76
N ASP A 59 14.10 -6.88 4.88
CA ASP A 59 14.55 -7.40 6.17
C ASP A 59 15.67 -6.50 6.74
N PRO A 60 15.58 -6.05 8.01
CA PRO A 60 16.65 -5.27 8.65
C PRO A 60 18.03 -5.94 8.60
N GLY A 61 18.08 -7.28 8.56
CA GLY A 61 19.31 -8.04 8.41
C GLY A 61 20.06 -7.77 7.10
N ILE A 62 19.38 -7.29 6.04
CA ILE A 62 20.02 -6.99 4.76
C ILE A 62 21.00 -5.82 4.89
N LEU A 63 20.62 -4.78 5.64
CA LEU A 63 21.41 -3.56 5.79
C LEU A 63 22.36 -3.60 7.00
N ARG A 64 22.28 -4.65 7.82
CA ARG A 64 23.03 -4.75 9.08
C ARG A 64 24.53 -4.79 8.82
N GLY A 65 25.26 -3.93 9.54
CA GLY A 65 26.73 -3.86 9.47
C GLY A 65 27.28 -3.12 8.25
N ALA A 66 26.43 -2.67 7.32
CA ALA A 66 26.86 -1.81 6.24
C ALA A 66 27.05 -0.37 6.75
N PRO A 67 28.14 0.32 6.37
CA PRO A 67 28.36 1.70 6.75
C PRO A 67 27.28 2.61 6.12
N PRO A 68 27.01 3.79 6.71
CA PRO A 68 25.97 4.70 6.24
C PRO A 68 26.01 4.98 4.74
N GLU A 69 27.21 5.19 4.17
CA GLU A 69 27.40 5.49 2.76
C GLU A 69 26.94 4.33 1.87
N HIS A 70 27.23 3.08 2.27
CA HIS A 70 26.79 1.90 1.52
C HIS A 70 25.28 1.68 1.64
N ARG A 71 24.67 2.02 2.77
CA ARG A 71 23.20 2.00 2.94
C ARG A 71 22.51 3.04 2.06
N ILE A 72 23.13 4.20 1.85
CA ILE A 72 22.63 5.23 0.93
C ILE A 72 22.86 4.81 -0.53
N LEU A 73 24.06 4.39 -0.91
CA LEU A 73 24.38 3.96 -2.27
C LEU A 73 23.56 2.75 -2.71
N SER A 74 23.37 1.76 -1.84
CA SER A 74 22.53 0.60 -2.14
C SER A 74 21.07 0.98 -2.40
N PHE A 75 20.52 2.00 -1.72
CA PHE A 75 19.21 2.54 -2.04
C PHE A 75 19.17 3.15 -3.43
N VAL A 76 20.18 3.96 -3.79
CA VAL A 76 20.28 4.59 -5.11
C VAL A 76 20.37 3.52 -6.21
N ILE A 77 21.24 2.53 -6.05
CA ILE A 77 21.39 1.41 -6.99
C ILE A 77 20.07 0.64 -7.12
N ALA A 78 19.42 0.29 -6.01
CA ALA A 78 18.15 -0.40 -6.03
C ALA A 78 17.07 0.41 -6.76
N ALA A 79 16.97 1.71 -6.47
CA ALA A 79 16.04 2.62 -7.13
C ALA A 79 16.27 2.70 -8.64
N LEU A 80 17.53 2.74 -9.10
CA LEU A 80 17.88 2.76 -10.52
C LEU A 80 17.50 1.44 -11.21
N ILE A 81 17.84 0.28 -10.62
CA ILE A 81 17.47 -1.04 -11.15
C ILE A 81 15.95 -1.16 -11.26
N VAL A 82 15.23 -0.84 -10.19
CA VAL A 82 13.77 -0.91 -10.16
C VAL A 82 13.15 0.07 -11.15
N GLY A 83 13.68 1.29 -11.26
CA GLY A 83 13.26 2.28 -12.25
C GLY A 83 13.46 1.81 -13.69
N ALA A 84 14.58 1.14 -13.97
CA ALA A 84 14.93 0.61 -15.29
C ALA A 84 14.03 -0.56 -15.74
N THR A 85 13.32 -1.22 -14.83
CA THR A 85 12.31 -2.23 -15.22
C THR A 85 11.16 -1.64 -16.03
N GLY A 86 10.92 -0.32 -15.91
CA GLY A 86 9.74 0.34 -16.48
C GLY A 86 8.39 -0.10 -15.87
N ASN A 87 8.42 -1.04 -14.92
CA ASN A 87 7.23 -1.69 -14.39
C ASN A 87 6.68 -0.93 -13.18
N ALA A 88 5.51 -0.29 -13.35
CA ALA A 88 4.89 0.51 -12.30
C ALA A 88 4.56 -0.28 -11.03
N TYR A 89 4.23 -1.57 -11.16
CA TYR A 89 4.01 -2.46 -10.02
C TYR A 89 5.28 -2.67 -9.21
N ALA A 90 6.40 -2.97 -9.88
CA ALA A 90 7.69 -3.18 -9.23
C ALA A 90 8.13 -1.93 -8.45
N ILE A 91 7.98 -0.75 -9.08
CA ILE A 91 8.30 0.54 -8.46
C ILE A 91 7.46 0.78 -7.19
N ARG A 92 6.13 0.59 -7.26
CA ARG A 92 5.26 0.76 -6.09
C ARG A 92 5.55 -0.23 -4.98
N ARG A 93 5.86 -1.48 -5.34
CA ARG A 93 6.17 -2.55 -4.38
C ARG A 93 7.48 -2.28 -3.65
N PHE A 94 8.52 -1.88 -4.38
CA PHE A 94 9.79 -1.42 -3.80
C PHE A 94 9.58 -0.24 -2.85
N ALA A 95 8.89 0.81 -3.30
CA ALA A 95 8.63 2.00 -2.50
C ALA A 95 7.85 1.69 -1.20
N LEU A 96 6.88 0.78 -1.27
CA LEU A 96 6.14 0.32 -0.09
C LEU A 96 7.00 -0.51 0.87
N ALA A 97 7.89 -1.36 0.35
CA ALA A 97 8.79 -2.17 1.16
C ALA A 97 9.77 -1.27 1.96
N GLU A 98 10.34 -0.25 1.32
CA GLU A 98 11.18 0.76 1.97
C GLU A 98 10.42 1.56 3.04
N ALA A 99 9.18 1.99 2.73
CA ALA A 99 8.36 2.71 3.69
C ALA A 99 7.97 1.86 4.91
N ARG A 100 7.71 0.56 4.71
CA ARG A 100 7.47 -0.40 5.80
C ARG A 100 8.71 -0.62 6.66
N HIS A 101 9.88 -0.69 6.03
CA HIS A 101 11.15 -0.81 6.75
C HIS A 101 11.39 0.40 7.66
N LEU A 102 11.23 1.62 7.12
CA LEU A 102 11.32 2.86 7.90
C LEU A 102 10.33 2.87 9.07
N GLU A 103 9.08 2.47 8.85
CA GLU A 103 8.10 2.38 9.95
C GLU A 103 8.55 1.41 11.05
N GLY A 104 9.15 0.28 10.70
CA GLY A 104 9.72 -0.65 11.67
C GLY A 104 10.80 0.02 12.53
N LEU A 105 11.77 0.68 11.88
CA LEU A 105 12.83 1.44 12.57
C LEU A 105 12.26 2.50 13.52
N LEU A 106 11.26 3.26 13.06
CA LEU A 106 10.64 4.31 13.87
C LEU A 106 9.84 3.75 15.06
N ARG A 107 9.19 2.60 14.90
CA ARG A 107 8.48 1.92 16.01
C ARG A 107 9.47 1.41 17.06
N ASP A 108 10.57 0.79 16.64
CA ASP A 108 11.59 0.31 17.56
C ASP A 108 12.26 1.48 18.29
N ARG A 109 12.52 2.58 17.59
CA ARG A 109 13.01 3.82 18.20
C ARG A 109 12.00 4.43 19.17
N ALA A 110 10.71 4.42 18.85
CA ALA A 110 9.66 4.90 19.77
C ALA A 110 9.55 4.04 21.05
N ARG A 111 9.82 2.73 20.95
CA ARG A 111 9.90 1.85 22.13
C ARG A 111 11.12 2.15 23.00
N ALA A 112 12.25 2.47 22.39
CA ALA A 112 13.49 2.77 23.10
C ALA A 112 13.52 4.18 23.71
N ASN A 113 13.12 5.20 22.94
CA ASN A 113 13.09 6.60 23.38
C ASN A 113 12.00 7.38 22.61
N ARG A 114 10.87 7.60 23.28
CA ARG A 114 9.70 8.30 22.70
C ARG A 114 9.99 9.73 22.29
N GLY A 115 10.75 10.49 23.08
CA GLY A 115 11.01 11.90 22.83
C GLY A 115 11.89 12.12 21.58
N ASP A 116 12.92 11.29 21.47
CA ASP A 116 13.80 11.24 20.31
C ASP A 116 13.05 10.75 19.05
N ALA A 117 12.28 9.66 19.16
CA ALA A 117 11.42 9.19 18.07
C ALA A 117 10.41 10.25 17.60
N ARG A 118 9.77 10.97 18.53
CA ARG A 118 8.83 12.05 18.21
C ARG A 118 9.50 13.17 17.42
N THR A 119 10.73 13.53 17.79
CA THR A 119 11.52 14.55 17.07
C THR A 119 11.87 14.09 15.66
N LEU A 120 12.35 12.85 15.52
CA LEU A 120 12.70 12.24 14.24
C LEU A 120 11.48 12.13 13.31
N VAL A 121 10.37 11.59 13.79
CA VAL A 121 9.13 11.46 13.01
C VAL A 121 8.67 12.82 12.52
N SER A 122 8.67 13.83 13.38
CA SER A 122 8.30 15.20 13.00
C SER A 122 9.21 15.78 11.91
N ALA A 123 10.52 15.51 12.00
CA ALA A 123 11.48 15.92 10.98
C ALA A 123 11.21 15.22 9.62
N ILE A 124 10.89 13.92 9.63
CA ILE A 124 10.58 13.17 8.40
C ILE A 124 9.28 13.68 7.76
N TYR A 125 8.22 13.93 8.55
CA TYR A 125 6.98 14.55 8.05
C TYR A 125 7.27 15.87 7.33
N SER A 126 8.09 16.73 7.95
CA SER A 126 8.44 18.03 7.36
C SER A 126 9.28 17.89 6.10
N LYS A 127 10.34 17.07 6.14
CA LYS A 127 11.36 16.99 5.07
C LYS A 127 10.89 16.17 3.87
N VAL A 128 10.09 15.13 4.09
CA VAL A 128 9.65 14.21 3.02
C VAL A 128 8.26 14.54 2.49
N LEU A 129 7.35 14.92 3.39
CA LEU A 129 5.93 15.13 3.05
C LEU A 129 5.56 16.61 2.98
N GLY A 130 6.43 17.52 3.43
CA GLY A 130 6.11 18.95 3.52
C GLY A 130 4.99 19.23 4.54
N MET A 131 4.76 18.31 5.48
CA MET A 131 3.68 18.39 6.46
C MET A 131 4.25 18.67 7.85
N ARG A 132 3.59 19.53 8.61
CA ARG A 132 3.98 19.81 9.99
C ARG A 132 3.25 18.84 10.93
N LEU A 133 3.97 17.85 11.44
CA LEU A 133 3.55 17.08 12.59
C LEU A 133 4.05 17.81 13.85
N GLU A 134 3.12 18.25 14.68
CA GLU A 134 3.46 19.04 15.88
C GLU A 134 3.46 18.13 17.11
N PRO A 135 4.58 18.04 17.84
CA PRO A 135 4.60 17.45 19.18
C PRO A 135 3.62 18.17 20.10
N VAL A 136 2.79 17.41 20.80
CA VAL A 136 1.89 17.91 21.84
C VAL A 136 1.86 16.90 22.98
N ASP A 137 1.47 17.31 24.18
CA ASP A 137 1.19 16.36 25.27
C ASP A 137 -0.20 16.70 25.80
N ARG A 138 -1.23 16.28 25.06
CA ARG A 138 -2.63 16.63 25.32
C ARG A 138 -3.38 15.44 25.88
N LEU A 139 -3.90 15.58 27.10
CA LEU A 139 -4.79 14.60 27.71
C LEU A 139 -6.24 14.90 27.33
N ILE A 140 -6.96 13.92 26.76
CA ILE A 140 -8.39 14.04 26.45
C ILE A 140 -9.09 12.79 26.99
N GLY A 141 -9.90 12.99 28.03
CA GLY A 141 -10.39 11.88 28.84
C GLY A 141 -9.23 11.17 29.54
N ALA A 142 -9.12 9.85 29.34
CA ALA A 142 -8.03 9.03 29.88
C ALA A 142 -6.87 8.80 28.89
N GLU A 143 -6.95 9.36 27.68
CA GLU A 143 -6.01 9.10 26.60
C GLU A 143 -5.03 10.27 26.42
N LEU A 144 -3.73 9.94 26.35
CA LEU A 144 -2.66 10.89 26.03
C LEU A 144 -2.42 10.91 24.52
N PHE A 145 -2.47 12.11 23.95
CA PHE A 145 -2.12 12.38 22.56
C PHE A 145 -0.80 13.13 22.49
N GLU A 146 0.15 12.58 21.73
CA GLU A 146 1.56 13.00 21.74
C GLU A 146 1.94 13.86 20.53
N VAL A 147 1.10 13.83 19.49
CA VAL A 147 1.31 14.58 18.26
C VAL A 147 -0.02 15.00 17.66
N ARG A 148 0.01 16.06 16.84
CA ARG A 148 -1.13 16.50 16.04
C ARG A 148 -0.72 16.80 14.60
N LEU A 149 -1.64 16.57 13.68
CA LEU A 149 -1.48 16.84 12.25
C LEU A 149 -2.67 17.66 11.74
N GLY A 150 -2.44 18.60 10.83
CA GLY A 150 -3.52 19.37 10.20
C GLY A 150 -4.53 18.46 9.48
N LEU A 151 -5.82 18.79 9.56
CA LEU A 151 -6.92 17.95 9.07
C LEU A 151 -6.72 17.48 7.62
N SER A 152 -6.36 18.38 6.71
CA SER A 152 -6.16 18.05 5.30
C SER A 152 -5.02 17.04 5.09
N GLY A 153 -3.91 17.20 5.83
CA GLY A 153 -2.80 16.26 5.78
C GLY A 153 -3.18 14.88 6.32
N TYR A 154 -3.96 14.84 7.41
CA TYR A 154 -4.47 13.60 7.96
C TYR A 154 -5.36 12.85 6.96
N LEU A 155 -6.36 13.52 6.38
CA LEU A 155 -7.29 12.91 5.43
C LEU A 155 -6.57 12.37 4.18
N LEU A 156 -5.54 13.07 3.71
CA LEU A 156 -4.73 12.62 2.57
C LEU A 156 -3.95 11.34 2.89
N LEU A 157 -3.38 11.23 4.08
CA LEU A 157 -2.56 10.08 4.48
C LEU A 157 -3.39 8.89 4.96
N SER A 158 -4.61 9.12 5.46
CA SER A 158 -5.49 8.07 5.98
C SER A 158 -6.43 7.46 4.93
N SER A 159 -6.48 8.00 3.72
CA SER A 159 -7.48 7.64 2.70
C SER A 159 -7.48 6.16 2.27
N SER A 160 -6.35 5.47 2.38
CA SER A 160 -6.21 4.04 2.04
C SER A 160 -6.43 3.10 3.22
N LEU A 161 -6.51 3.63 4.45
CA LEU A 161 -6.61 2.88 5.69
C LEU A 161 -8.06 2.52 6.05
N ASP A 162 -8.24 1.64 7.03
CA ASP A 162 -9.57 1.24 7.50
C ASP A 162 -10.35 2.43 8.09
N PRO A 163 -11.48 2.85 7.47
CA PRO A 163 -12.29 3.95 7.98
C PRO A 163 -12.85 3.71 9.39
N SER A 164 -12.92 2.46 9.87
CA SER A 164 -13.43 2.16 11.21
C SER A 164 -12.54 2.71 12.33
N LYS A 165 -11.23 2.84 12.06
CA LYS A 165 -10.21 3.34 12.99
C LYS A 165 -9.65 4.71 12.55
N TRP A 166 -9.50 4.89 11.24
CA TRP A 166 -8.84 6.05 10.62
C TRP A 166 -9.81 7.05 10.00
N GLY A 167 -11.10 6.72 9.94
CA GLY A 167 -12.13 7.65 9.50
C GLY A 167 -12.25 8.80 10.49
N ILE A 168 -12.45 10.01 9.97
CA ILE A 168 -12.43 11.23 10.80
C ILE A 168 -13.44 11.21 11.96
N VAL A 169 -14.56 10.52 11.77
CA VAL A 169 -15.61 10.33 12.79
C VAL A 169 -15.13 9.53 14.02
N ALA A 170 -14.06 8.76 13.89
CA ALA A 170 -13.45 7.97 14.96
C ALA A 170 -12.22 8.67 15.58
N ARG A 171 -11.95 9.94 15.22
CA ARG A 171 -10.76 10.68 15.64
C ARG A 171 -11.12 11.87 16.52
N VAL A 172 -10.15 12.28 17.35
CA VAL A 172 -10.24 13.53 18.09
C VAL A 172 -9.76 14.68 17.21
N VAL A 173 -10.68 15.60 16.92
CA VAL A 173 -10.44 16.77 16.07
C VAL A 173 -10.74 18.02 16.86
N ASP A 174 -9.77 18.93 16.94
CA ASP A 174 -9.93 20.22 17.60
C ASP A 174 -9.05 21.28 16.95
N GLY A 175 -9.57 22.50 16.79
CA GLY A 175 -8.85 23.63 16.18
C GLY A 175 -8.31 23.38 14.77
N GLY A 176 -8.93 22.48 13.99
CA GLY A 176 -8.45 22.11 12.63
C GLY A 176 -7.33 21.06 12.61
N TYR A 177 -7.01 20.47 13.77
CA TYR A 177 -6.00 19.43 13.90
C TYR A 177 -6.60 18.10 14.36
N VAL A 178 -5.99 17.02 13.90
CA VAL A 178 -6.28 15.66 14.35
C VAL A 178 -5.21 15.25 15.35
N TYR A 179 -5.65 14.87 16.55
CA TYR A 179 -4.78 14.41 17.63
C TYR A 179 -4.58 12.89 17.54
N MET A 180 -3.35 12.43 17.77
CA MET A 180 -3.01 11.01 17.68
C MET A 180 -1.85 10.61 18.61
N LYS A 181 -1.76 9.31 18.89
CA LYS A 181 -0.58 8.72 19.54
C LYS A 181 0.60 8.72 18.57
N LEU A 182 1.84 8.68 19.09
CA LEU A 182 3.03 8.67 18.24
C LEU A 182 3.01 7.51 17.23
N GLU A 183 2.62 6.31 17.66
CA GLU A 183 2.56 5.10 16.84
C GLU A 183 1.58 5.23 15.66
N GLU A 184 0.49 5.95 15.86
CA GLU A 184 -0.50 6.22 14.81
C GLU A 184 0.10 7.13 13.74
N SER A 185 0.86 8.15 14.15
CA SER A 185 1.56 9.04 13.21
C SER A 185 2.64 8.29 12.41
N ILE A 186 3.34 7.31 13.03
CA ILE A 186 4.31 6.46 12.33
C ILE A 186 3.59 5.59 11.29
N ARG A 187 2.41 5.03 11.61
CA ARG A 187 1.64 4.22 10.65
C ARG A 187 1.16 5.02 9.44
N LEU A 188 0.73 6.27 9.64
CA LEU A 188 0.32 7.19 8.57
C LEU A 188 1.48 7.56 7.64
N LEU A 189 2.70 7.67 8.21
CA LEU A 189 3.90 8.03 7.47
C LEU A 189 4.15 7.06 6.29
N ARG A 190 3.83 5.77 6.45
CA ARG A 190 4.05 4.72 5.44
C ARG A 190 3.49 5.13 4.06
N GLU A 191 2.24 5.56 4.00
CA GLU A 191 1.56 5.89 2.75
C GLU A 191 2.23 7.10 2.08
N GLY A 192 2.51 8.14 2.87
CA GLY A 192 3.16 9.36 2.38
C GLY A 192 4.56 9.08 1.84
N VAL A 193 5.37 8.33 2.60
CA VAL A 193 6.74 7.99 2.21
C VAL A 193 6.74 7.07 0.99
N ALA A 194 5.90 6.04 0.94
CA ALA A 194 5.81 5.16 -0.23
C ALA A 194 5.51 5.97 -1.51
N LYS A 195 4.54 6.89 -1.46
CA LYS A 195 4.24 7.78 -2.59
C LYS A 195 5.39 8.73 -2.93
N HIS A 196 6.12 9.23 -1.93
CA HIS A 196 7.31 10.05 -2.17
C HIS A 196 8.39 9.24 -2.90
N LEU A 197 8.70 8.03 -2.42
CA LEU A 197 9.71 7.16 -3.01
C LEU A 197 9.33 6.70 -4.42
N GLU A 198 8.06 6.37 -4.67
CA GLU A 198 7.56 6.06 -6.01
C GLU A 198 7.88 7.20 -6.99
N ARG A 199 7.55 8.45 -6.63
CA ARG A 199 7.86 9.62 -7.48
C ARG A 199 9.36 9.79 -7.70
N ARG A 200 10.18 9.59 -6.67
CA ARG A 200 11.64 9.70 -6.78
C ARG A 200 12.21 8.65 -7.75
N VAL A 201 11.79 7.39 -7.64
CA VAL A 201 12.20 6.32 -8.56
C VAL A 201 11.76 6.62 -9.99
N LEU A 202 10.53 7.09 -10.18
CA LEU A 202 10.03 7.49 -11.51
C LEU A 202 10.84 8.64 -12.12
N SER A 203 11.22 9.63 -11.31
CA SER A 203 12.03 10.78 -11.75
C SER A 203 13.49 10.42 -12.02
N ALA A 204 14.00 9.34 -11.41
CA ALA A 204 15.37 8.88 -11.54
C ALA A 204 15.58 7.89 -12.71
N ARG A 205 14.59 7.72 -13.59
CA ARG A 205 14.70 6.83 -14.75
C ARG A 205 15.79 7.31 -15.70
N VAL A 206 16.70 6.40 -16.02
CA VAL A 206 17.79 6.63 -16.96
C VAL A 206 17.38 6.10 -18.32
N THR A 207 17.48 6.93 -19.37
CA THR A 207 17.11 6.56 -20.74
C THR A 207 18.01 5.46 -21.32
N SER A 208 19.29 5.46 -20.95
CA SER A 208 20.28 4.48 -21.41
C SER A 208 21.10 4.01 -20.20
N PRO A 209 20.58 3.05 -19.41
CA PRO A 209 21.32 2.51 -18.27
C PRO A 209 22.54 1.71 -18.74
N PRO A 210 23.61 1.64 -17.92
CA PRO A 210 24.73 0.71 -18.16
C PRO A 210 24.26 -0.74 -18.33
N GLU A 211 24.99 -1.54 -19.11
CA GLU A 211 24.61 -2.91 -19.47
C GLU A 211 24.30 -3.78 -18.24
N TRP A 212 25.15 -3.75 -17.22
CA TRP A 212 24.95 -4.54 -16.01
C TRP A 212 23.66 -4.16 -15.27
N LEU A 213 23.28 -2.88 -15.30
CA LEU A 213 22.07 -2.37 -14.65
C LEU A 213 20.83 -2.80 -15.43
N ALA A 214 20.89 -2.72 -16.77
CA ALA A 214 19.85 -3.23 -17.65
C ALA A 214 19.65 -4.74 -17.47
N ALA A 215 20.75 -5.51 -17.37
CA ALA A 215 20.71 -6.95 -17.11
C ALA A 215 20.08 -7.27 -15.75
N ALA A 216 20.44 -6.52 -14.70
CA ALA A 216 19.83 -6.65 -13.37
C ALA A 216 18.33 -6.35 -13.37
N ALA A 217 17.90 -5.30 -14.09
CA ALA A 217 16.49 -4.95 -14.23
C ALA A 217 15.68 -6.01 -15.00
N ALA A 218 16.28 -6.58 -16.05
CA ALA A 218 15.68 -7.69 -16.80
C ALA A 218 15.53 -8.94 -15.93
N GLU A 219 16.55 -9.29 -15.15
CA GLU A 219 16.49 -10.44 -14.25
C GLU A 219 15.44 -10.25 -13.16
N LEU A 220 15.41 -9.08 -12.53
CA LEU A 220 14.41 -8.74 -11.53
C LEU A 220 12.98 -8.83 -12.09
N SER A 221 12.79 -8.43 -13.35
CA SER A 221 11.49 -8.56 -14.04
C SER A 221 11.09 -10.02 -14.26
N ARG A 222 12.05 -10.90 -14.59
CA ARG A 222 11.82 -12.34 -14.74
C ARG A 222 11.49 -13.00 -13.41
N GLU A 223 12.22 -12.69 -12.34
CA GLU A 223 11.94 -13.20 -11.00
C GLU A 223 10.54 -12.77 -10.53
N LEU A 224 10.19 -11.50 -10.72
CA LEU A 224 8.88 -10.98 -10.36
C LEU A 224 7.75 -11.69 -11.12
N ALA A 225 7.93 -11.96 -12.42
CA ALA A 225 6.94 -12.68 -13.21
C ALA A 225 6.74 -14.13 -12.72
N ARG A 226 7.80 -14.81 -12.28
CA ARG A 226 7.73 -16.17 -11.72
C ARG A 226 7.07 -16.22 -10.34
N ALA A 227 7.23 -15.16 -9.55
CA ALA A 227 6.71 -15.09 -8.18
C ALA A 227 5.21 -14.75 -8.09
N ARG A 228 4.55 -14.42 -9.21
CA ARG A 228 3.15 -13.98 -9.25
C ARG A 228 2.25 -15.05 -9.88
N PRO A 229 1.00 -15.20 -9.39
CA PRO A 229 -0.04 -15.93 -10.11
C PRO A 229 -0.23 -15.37 -11.53
N ALA A 230 -0.52 -16.24 -12.49
CA ALA A 230 -0.70 -15.85 -13.88
C ALA A 230 -1.84 -14.83 -14.03
N GLU A 231 -1.56 -13.69 -14.68
CA GLU A 231 -2.51 -12.59 -14.84
C GLU A 231 -3.77 -12.98 -15.62
N SER A 232 -3.66 -13.97 -16.52
CA SER A 232 -4.76 -14.53 -17.30
C SER A 232 -5.80 -15.29 -16.46
N ALA A 233 -5.48 -15.63 -15.22
CA ALA A 233 -6.42 -16.26 -14.30
C ALA A 233 -7.35 -15.24 -13.62
N ALA A 234 -7.13 -13.92 -13.75
CA ALA A 234 -7.98 -12.94 -13.07
C ALA A 234 -9.32 -12.72 -13.81
N PRO A 235 -10.43 -12.44 -13.09
CA PRO A 235 -11.71 -12.12 -13.71
C PRO A 235 -11.61 -10.81 -14.50
N PRO A 236 -12.09 -10.75 -15.75
CA PRO A 236 -11.91 -9.60 -16.61
C PRO A 236 -12.75 -8.41 -16.14
N ALA A 237 -12.14 -7.22 -16.04
CA ALA A 237 -12.86 -6.00 -15.69
C ALA A 237 -13.92 -5.60 -16.73
N SER A 238 -13.76 -6.06 -17.98
CA SER A 238 -14.65 -5.79 -19.11
C SER A 238 -15.93 -6.62 -19.13
N SER A 239 -16.13 -7.54 -18.18
CA SER A 239 -17.36 -8.34 -18.13
C SER A 239 -18.60 -7.45 -18.02
N GLY A 240 -19.47 -7.52 -19.03
CA GLY A 240 -20.73 -6.77 -19.10
C GLY A 240 -21.74 -7.16 -18.00
N GLU A 241 -21.51 -8.31 -17.35
CA GLU A 241 -22.31 -8.78 -16.21
C GLU A 241 -22.02 -8.01 -14.92
N TYR A 242 -20.81 -7.47 -14.78
CA TYR A 242 -20.40 -6.80 -13.55
C TYR A 242 -20.96 -5.38 -13.47
N PRO A 243 -21.41 -4.94 -12.27
CA PRO A 243 -21.85 -3.57 -12.08
C PRO A 243 -20.68 -2.59 -12.26
N PRO A 244 -20.97 -1.31 -12.60
CA PRO A 244 -19.95 -0.30 -12.83
C PRO A 244 -18.95 -0.13 -11.68
N CYS A 245 -19.40 -0.23 -10.43
CA CYS A 245 -18.54 -0.17 -9.24
C CYS A 245 -17.49 -1.29 -9.20
N VAL A 246 -17.87 -2.52 -9.57
CA VAL A 246 -16.94 -3.67 -9.63
C VAL A 246 -15.97 -3.52 -10.79
N ARG A 247 -16.46 -3.15 -11.98
CA ARG A 247 -15.61 -2.89 -13.15
C ARG A 247 -14.59 -1.77 -12.88
N SER A 248 -14.99 -0.75 -12.12
CA SER A 248 -14.08 0.32 -11.70
C SER A 248 -12.97 -0.20 -10.79
N LEU A 249 -13.28 -1.07 -9.83
CA LEU A 249 -12.27 -1.61 -8.91
C LEU A 249 -11.33 -2.60 -9.59
N LEU A 250 -11.84 -3.45 -10.48
CA LEU A 250 -11.01 -4.35 -11.28
C LEU A 250 -10.04 -3.56 -12.18
N ARG A 251 -10.50 -2.50 -12.85
CA ARG A 251 -9.62 -1.62 -13.64
C ARG A 251 -8.54 -0.94 -12.80
N ARG A 252 -8.89 -0.51 -11.58
CA ARG A 252 -7.92 0.07 -10.64
C ARG A 252 -6.85 -0.96 -10.23
N LEU A 253 -7.24 -2.20 -9.96
CA LEU A 253 -6.27 -3.30 -9.75
C LEU A 253 -5.44 -3.59 -11.01
N GLU A 254 -6.04 -3.61 -12.20
CA GLU A 254 -5.32 -3.78 -13.47
C GLU A 254 -4.26 -2.67 -13.68
N SER A 255 -4.55 -1.44 -13.28
CA SER A 255 -3.57 -0.33 -13.27
C SER A 255 -2.51 -0.45 -12.17
N GLY A 256 -2.62 -1.46 -11.31
CA GLY A 256 -1.74 -1.75 -10.19
C GLY A 256 -1.92 -0.81 -8.99
N GLU A 257 -3.10 -0.22 -8.84
CA GLU A 257 -3.45 0.62 -7.69
C GLU A 257 -3.61 -0.21 -6.42
N ASN A 258 -3.13 0.32 -5.29
CA ASN A 258 -3.40 -0.26 -3.99
C ASN A 258 -4.82 0.15 -3.51
N LEU A 259 -5.79 -0.75 -3.66
CA LEU A 259 -7.17 -0.46 -3.26
C LEU A 259 -7.30 -0.26 -1.74
N PRO A 260 -8.10 0.71 -1.28
CA PRO A 260 -8.42 0.88 0.13
C PRO A 260 -8.99 -0.39 0.74
N HIS A 261 -8.75 -0.61 2.04
CA HIS A 261 -9.14 -1.84 2.74
C HIS A 261 -10.59 -2.28 2.45
N PHE A 262 -11.56 -1.38 2.64
CA PHE A 262 -12.98 -1.69 2.41
C PHE A 262 -13.28 -2.02 0.94
N ALA A 263 -12.59 -1.39 -0.02
CA ALA A 263 -12.77 -1.67 -1.44
C ALA A 263 -12.32 -3.09 -1.80
N ARG A 264 -11.24 -3.58 -1.18
CA ARG A 264 -10.77 -4.98 -1.33
C ARG A 264 -11.81 -5.96 -0.79
N PHE A 265 -12.29 -5.71 0.43
CA PHE A 265 -13.35 -6.53 1.04
C PHE A 265 -14.59 -6.58 0.14
N PHE A 266 -15.09 -5.42 -0.30
CA PHE A 266 -16.26 -5.36 -1.17
C PHE A 266 -16.05 -6.15 -2.47
N LEU A 267 -14.91 -5.96 -3.14
CA LEU A 267 -14.60 -6.65 -4.40
C LEU A 267 -14.54 -8.17 -4.20
N ALA A 268 -13.81 -8.63 -3.18
CA ALA A 268 -13.71 -10.06 -2.84
C ALA A 268 -15.09 -10.64 -2.51
N ALA A 269 -15.87 -9.98 -1.64
CA ALA A 269 -17.21 -10.41 -1.29
C ALA A 269 -18.13 -10.50 -2.51
N PHE A 270 -18.07 -9.52 -3.42
CA PHE A 270 -18.85 -9.56 -4.65
C PHE A 270 -18.44 -10.75 -5.54
N LEU A 271 -17.15 -10.92 -5.85
CA LEU A 271 -16.67 -11.96 -6.75
C LEU A 271 -16.96 -13.37 -6.21
N VAL A 272 -16.76 -13.56 -4.90
CA VAL A 272 -17.15 -14.79 -4.19
C VAL A 272 -18.63 -15.07 -4.38
N ASN A 273 -19.51 -14.09 -4.16
CA ASN A 273 -20.96 -14.26 -4.30
C ASN A 273 -21.42 -14.35 -5.78
N ALA A 274 -20.60 -13.88 -6.72
CA ALA A 274 -20.83 -14.02 -8.16
C ALA A 274 -20.48 -15.42 -8.71
N GLY A 275 -19.80 -16.24 -7.91
CA GLY A 275 -19.39 -17.61 -8.25
C GLY A 275 -18.02 -17.69 -8.91
N VAL A 276 -17.19 -16.65 -8.80
CA VAL A 276 -15.82 -16.66 -9.35
C VAL A 276 -14.94 -17.60 -8.51
N PRO A 277 -14.12 -18.48 -9.12
CA PRO A 277 -13.21 -19.36 -8.38
C PRO A 277 -12.24 -18.58 -7.50
N LEU A 278 -11.91 -19.10 -6.31
CA LEU A 278 -11.08 -18.37 -5.33
C LEU A 278 -9.69 -18.04 -5.89
N ASP A 279 -9.09 -18.92 -6.69
CA ASP A 279 -7.80 -18.68 -7.32
C ASP A 279 -7.82 -17.50 -8.28
N GLU A 280 -8.91 -17.32 -9.04
CA GLU A 280 -9.08 -16.17 -9.93
C GLU A 280 -9.22 -14.86 -9.14
N ILE A 281 -9.92 -14.91 -7.99
CA ILE A 281 -10.06 -13.76 -7.09
C ILE A 281 -8.69 -13.39 -6.51
N VAL A 282 -7.91 -14.38 -6.04
CA VAL A 282 -6.54 -14.15 -5.54
C VAL A 282 -5.65 -13.59 -6.65
N ALA A 283 -5.75 -14.11 -7.86
CA ALA A 283 -5.01 -13.60 -9.02
C ALA A 283 -5.36 -12.14 -9.35
N ALA A 284 -6.62 -11.71 -9.18
CA ALA A 284 -7.03 -10.31 -9.35
C ALA A 284 -6.23 -9.35 -8.46
N PHE A 285 -6.07 -9.72 -7.19
CA PHE A 285 -5.34 -8.92 -6.20
C PHE A 285 -3.82 -8.99 -6.33
N SER A 286 -3.28 -9.95 -7.10
CA SER A 286 -1.84 -10.08 -7.35
C SER A 286 -1.19 -8.84 -7.98
N ARG A 287 -2.02 -7.97 -8.57
CA ARG A 287 -1.63 -6.70 -9.18
C ARG A 287 -1.51 -5.54 -8.18
N SER A 288 -1.87 -5.74 -6.91
CA SER A 288 -1.65 -4.74 -5.87
C SER A 288 -0.20 -4.78 -5.34
N PRO A 289 0.48 -3.64 -5.15
CA PRO A 289 1.88 -3.63 -4.73
C PRO A 289 2.11 -4.26 -3.35
N ASP A 290 1.11 -4.24 -2.48
CA ASP A 290 1.14 -4.85 -1.15
C ASP A 290 0.74 -6.34 -1.13
N PHE A 291 0.46 -6.95 -2.30
CA PHE A 291 -0.03 -8.32 -2.39
C PHE A 291 0.88 -9.34 -1.70
N ASN A 292 0.27 -10.13 -0.84
CA ASN A 292 0.82 -11.34 -0.27
C ASN A 292 -0.19 -12.47 -0.50
N GLU A 293 0.21 -13.52 -1.23
CA GLU A 293 -0.74 -14.58 -1.61
C GLU A 293 -1.34 -15.28 -0.40
N ARG A 294 -0.51 -15.66 0.59
CA ARG A 294 -0.98 -16.37 1.79
C ARG A 294 -2.06 -15.59 2.53
N ILE A 295 -1.82 -14.30 2.75
CA ILE A 295 -2.75 -13.42 3.45
C ILE A 295 -4.02 -13.18 2.60
N THR A 296 -3.85 -12.86 1.31
CA THR A 296 -4.98 -12.61 0.40
C THR A 296 -5.86 -13.84 0.26
N ARG A 297 -5.27 -15.02 0.08
CA ARG A 297 -5.97 -16.30 0.00
C ARG A 297 -6.74 -16.59 1.27
N TYR A 298 -6.11 -16.40 2.43
CA TYR A 298 -6.78 -16.54 3.73
C TYR A 298 -8.01 -15.62 3.83
N GLN A 299 -7.89 -14.35 3.45
CA GLN A 299 -9.01 -13.40 3.45
C GLN A 299 -10.14 -13.82 2.51
N VAL A 300 -9.80 -14.22 1.28
CA VAL A 300 -10.77 -14.66 0.27
C VAL A 300 -11.51 -15.93 0.74
N GLU A 301 -10.80 -16.91 1.31
CA GLU A 301 -11.38 -18.12 1.89
C GLU A 301 -12.30 -17.82 3.09
N HIS A 302 -11.90 -16.88 3.95
CA HIS A 302 -12.70 -16.45 5.09
C HIS A 302 -14.00 -15.75 4.62
N ILE A 303 -13.91 -14.84 3.66
CA ILE A 303 -15.06 -14.17 3.04
C ILE A 303 -16.03 -15.19 2.40
N ALA A 304 -15.48 -16.25 1.78
CA ALA A 304 -16.24 -17.33 1.19
C ALA A 304 -16.93 -18.25 2.21
N GLY A 305 -16.60 -18.15 3.50
CA GLY A 305 -17.09 -19.04 4.55
C GLY A 305 -16.41 -20.42 4.52
N ALA A 306 -15.37 -20.62 3.71
CA ALA A 306 -14.56 -21.85 3.68
C ALA A 306 -13.76 -22.02 4.99
N ARG A 307 -13.50 -20.91 5.69
CA ARG A 307 -12.96 -20.90 7.07
C ARG A 307 -13.88 -20.10 7.98
N GLY A 308 -14.41 -20.73 9.03
CA GLY A 308 -15.27 -20.07 10.02
C GLY A 308 -16.78 -20.14 9.75
N GLY A 309 -17.22 -20.85 8.70
CA GLY A 309 -18.62 -21.24 8.47
C GLY A 309 -19.60 -20.13 8.04
N LYS A 310 -19.23 -18.85 8.16
CA LYS A 310 -20.08 -17.71 7.78
C LYS A 310 -19.58 -17.06 6.49
N ARG A 311 -20.39 -17.12 5.44
CA ARG A 311 -20.15 -16.40 4.18
C ARG A 311 -20.53 -14.93 4.33
N TYR A 312 -19.64 -14.02 3.95
CA TYR A 312 -19.89 -12.59 4.07
C TYR A 312 -20.84 -12.08 2.99
N SER A 313 -21.69 -11.13 3.38
CA SER A 313 -22.65 -10.50 2.49
C SER A 313 -22.02 -9.34 1.71
N VAL A 314 -22.56 -9.06 0.52
CA VAL A 314 -22.11 -7.95 -0.32
C VAL A 314 -22.77 -6.64 0.16
N PRO A 315 -21.98 -5.58 0.41
CA PRO A 315 -22.49 -4.25 0.72
C PRO A 315 -23.56 -3.73 -0.25
N SER A 316 -24.53 -2.96 0.27
CA SER A 316 -25.59 -2.33 -0.53
C SER A 316 -25.08 -1.13 -1.34
N CYS A 317 -25.83 -0.71 -2.37
CA CYS A 317 -25.48 0.48 -3.17
C CYS A 317 -25.37 1.74 -2.29
N ALA A 318 -26.31 1.96 -1.37
CA ALA A 318 -26.26 3.09 -0.44
C ALA A 318 -24.98 3.10 0.42
N LYS A 319 -24.52 1.91 0.85
CA LYS A 319 -23.26 1.80 1.61
C LYS A 319 -22.04 2.11 0.75
N LEU A 320 -22.03 1.69 -0.53
CA LEU A 320 -20.95 2.01 -1.46
C LEU A 320 -20.92 3.49 -1.83
N GLU A 321 -22.08 4.14 -1.97
CA GLU A 321 -22.19 5.59 -2.21
C GLU A 321 -21.61 6.37 -1.02
N ALA A 322 -22.01 6.03 0.20
CA ALA A 322 -21.50 6.67 1.42
C ALA A 322 -19.97 6.52 1.61
N LEU A 323 -19.36 5.50 0.99
CA LEU A 323 -17.92 5.24 1.05
C LEU A 323 -17.17 5.68 -0.21
N GLY A 324 -17.84 6.35 -1.16
CA GLY A 324 -17.22 6.82 -2.41
C GLY A 324 -16.77 5.69 -3.35
N LEU A 325 -17.34 4.49 -3.23
CA LEU A 325 -17.01 3.32 -4.06
C LEU A 325 -18.06 3.04 -5.15
N CYS A 326 -19.17 3.79 -5.15
CA CYS A 326 -20.19 3.68 -6.18
C CYS A 326 -19.75 4.43 -7.45
N ALA A 327 -19.66 3.72 -8.58
CA ALA A 327 -19.38 4.30 -9.90
C ALA A 327 -20.65 4.25 -10.78
N ARG A 328 -21.80 4.61 -10.21
CA ARG A 328 -23.13 4.50 -10.83
C ARG A 328 -23.15 5.08 -12.24
N ASP A 329 -23.78 4.38 -13.18
CA ASP A 329 -24.14 4.86 -14.51
C ASP A 329 -25.64 4.58 -14.79
N ALA A 330 -26.13 4.92 -15.98
CA ALA A 330 -27.52 4.69 -16.39
C ALA A 330 -27.94 3.21 -16.30
N THR A 331 -26.98 2.28 -16.31
CA THR A 331 -27.29 0.85 -16.16
C THR A 331 -27.62 0.49 -14.71
N CYS A 332 -27.51 1.38 -13.73
CA CYS A 332 -27.83 1.09 -12.33
C CYS A 332 -29.27 1.43 -11.92
N ASP A 333 -30.11 1.89 -12.84
CA ASP A 333 -31.48 2.32 -12.53
C ASP A 333 -32.31 1.17 -11.96
N GLY A 334 -33.04 1.44 -10.87
CA GLY A 334 -33.84 0.45 -10.15
C GLY A 334 -33.05 -0.61 -9.36
N VAL A 335 -31.71 -0.54 -9.34
CA VAL A 335 -30.86 -1.51 -8.63
C VAL A 335 -30.55 -1.04 -7.21
N ARG A 336 -30.80 -1.91 -6.22
CA ARG A 336 -30.53 -1.65 -4.79
C ARG A 336 -29.24 -2.29 -4.26
N SER A 337 -28.67 -3.26 -4.97
CA SER A 337 -27.39 -3.89 -4.61
C SER A 337 -26.59 -4.39 -5.82
N PRO A 338 -25.26 -4.50 -5.70
CA PRO A 338 -24.41 -5.06 -6.75
C PRO A 338 -24.82 -6.48 -7.20
N LEU A 339 -25.26 -7.33 -6.27
CA LEU A 339 -25.76 -8.67 -6.64
C LEU A 339 -27.11 -8.62 -7.37
N ALA A 340 -27.98 -7.64 -7.05
CA ALA A 340 -29.21 -7.44 -7.81
C ALA A 340 -28.90 -7.01 -9.26
N TYR A 341 -27.87 -6.18 -9.47
CA TYR A 341 -27.37 -5.86 -10.82
C TYR A 341 -26.97 -7.12 -11.58
N LEU A 342 -26.12 -7.96 -10.95
CA LEU A 342 -25.61 -9.19 -11.56
C LEU A 342 -26.76 -10.13 -11.94
N ARG A 343 -27.73 -10.34 -11.04
CA ARG A 343 -28.92 -11.17 -11.32
C ARG A 343 -29.75 -10.62 -12.47
N ARG A 344 -29.95 -9.30 -12.55
CA ARG A 344 -30.69 -8.70 -13.67
C ARG A 344 -29.96 -8.87 -15.01
N ARG A 345 -28.63 -8.79 -15.03
CA ARG A 345 -27.84 -9.04 -16.25
C ARG A 345 -27.88 -10.50 -16.69
N ARG A 346 -27.79 -11.44 -15.75
CA ARG A 346 -27.88 -12.89 -16.04
C ARG A 346 -29.31 -13.35 -16.38
N GLY A 347 -30.31 -12.73 -15.76
CA GLY A 347 -31.74 -13.02 -15.96
C GLY A 347 -32.40 -12.24 -17.11
N GLY A 348 -31.62 -11.59 -17.97
CA GLY A 348 -32.13 -10.90 -19.17
C GLY A 348 -32.76 -11.80 -20.23
N GLY A 349 -32.80 -13.13 -19.99
CA GLY A 349 -33.68 -14.06 -20.68
C GLY A 349 -34.86 -14.46 -19.78
N GLN A 350 -36.04 -13.96 -20.12
CA GLN A 350 -37.37 -14.22 -19.55
C GLN A 350 -37.78 -13.49 -18.24
N PRO A 351 -38.83 -12.66 -18.28
CA PRO A 351 -39.45 -12.12 -17.07
C PRO A 351 -40.27 -13.23 -16.41
N ARG A 352 -39.95 -13.57 -15.15
CA ARG A 352 -40.86 -14.31 -14.28
C ARG A 352 -41.53 -13.32 -13.32
N THR A 353 -42.83 -13.20 -13.53
CA THR A 353 -43.84 -12.57 -12.67
C THR A 353 -43.83 -13.15 -11.25
N GLY A 354 -43.98 -12.27 -10.26
CA GLY A 354 -44.63 -12.53 -8.97
C GLY A 354 -44.05 -13.65 -8.09
N GLY A 355 -43.32 -13.27 -7.05
CA GLY A 355 -42.96 -14.17 -5.95
C GLY A 355 -42.64 -13.37 -4.70
N GLU A 356 -43.41 -13.59 -3.64
CA GLU A 356 -43.52 -12.81 -2.41
C GLU A 356 -42.20 -12.57 -1.65
N GLU A 357 -42.10 -11.37 -1.07
CA GLU A 357 -41.04 -10.95 -0.17
C GLU A 357 -41.13 -11.73 1.15
N GLY A 358 -40.30 -12.77 1.29
CA GLY A 358 -39.98 -13.37 2.59
C GLY A 358 -39.13 -12.41 3.42
N GLY A 359 -39.73 -11.82 4.46
CA GLY A 359 -39.09 -10.91 5.40
C GLY A 359 -37.89 -11.54 6.12
N GLY A 360 -36.68 -11.17 5.69
CA GLY A 360 -35.43 -11.44 6.39
C GLY A 360 -35.15 -10.38 7.46
N ARG A 361 -35.11 -10.81 8.73
CA ARG A 361 -34.72 -10.01 9.90
C ARG A 361 -33.40 -9.24 9.69
N PRO A 362 -33.25 -8.05 10.30
CA PRO A 362 -32.01 -7.27 10.19
C PRO A 362 -30.85 -8.01 10.88
N GLY A 363 -29.83 -8.35 10.10
CA GLY A 363 -28.59 -8.93 10.61
C GLY A 363 -27.93 -7.99 11.63
N ARG A 364 -27.68 -8.50 12.83
CA ARG A 364 -26.94 -7.82 13.90
C ARG A 364 -25.48 -7.57 13.51
N ARG A 365 -24.89 -6.62 14.23
CA ARG A 365 -23.58 -5.98 14.11
C ARG A 365 -22.43 -6.90 13.67
N GLY A 366 -21.54 -6.30 12.89
CA GLY A 366 -20.47 -6.97 12.18
C GLY A 366 -19.32 -7.44 13.07
N ASP A 367 -18.83 -8.61 12.72
CA ASP A 367 -17.54 -9.13 13.17
C ASP A 367 -16.49 -8.62 12.19
N ARG A 368 -15.53 -7.88 12.75
CA ARG A 368 -14.42 -7.23 12.04
C ARG A 368 -13.26 -8.20 11.97
N ILE A 369 -12.56 -8.22 10.84
CA ILE A 369 -11.26 -8.87 10.72
C ILE A 369 -10.23 -7.96 11.43
N PRO A 370 -9.44 -8.47 12.39
CA PRO A 370 -8.36 -7.71 13.03
C PRO A 370 -7.29 -7.25 12.03
N GLU A 371 -6.68 -6.07 12.25
CA GLU A 371 -5.64 -5.47 11.37
C GLU A 371 -4.39 -6.38 11.22
N ASP A 372 -4.18 -7.30 12.15
CA ASP A 372 -3.09 -8.28 12.22
C ASP A 372 -3.32 -9.54 11.37
N GLU A 373 -4.53 -9.71 10.83
CA GLU A 373 -4.88 -10.78 9.87
C GLU A 373 -5.05 -10.24 8.42
N LEU A 374 -4.66 -8.98 8.16
CA LEU A 374 -4.91 -8.25 6.92
C LEU A 374 -3.69 -7.82 6.07
#